data_AF-A0A839VD09-F1
#
_entry.id   AF-A0A839VD09-F1
#
_cell.length_a   1.000
_cell.length_b   1.000
_cell.length_c   1.000
_cell.angle_alpha   90.00
_cell.angle_beta   90.00
_cell.angle_gamma   90.00
#
_symmetry.space_group_name_H-M   'P 1'
#
loop_
_entity.id
_entity.type
_entity.pdbx_description
1 polymer ?
#
loop_
_entity_poly.entity_id
_entity_poly.type
_entity_poly.pdbx_seq_one_letter_code
_entity_poly.pdbx_strand_id
1 'polypeptide(L)'
;MKRWISLLILLWPLTLQANDTAFKRTKKHEANMGPGCNVSLKIPVAAQFSISYAKDDKRGGSRFIIENPFNLKTKEYIAPFYFDFICYPINGGVVNGSAVRFDTARNEWVRDIDKRIAAKGVEWGEESMMNLRRDFARAIKLYPLNNINARGYAYTEDDLNGDEEGRQRTLRYCLIRDAKALCGRGKMGYLEEAKKGDLTPYCHQNY
;
A
#
# COMPACT_ATOMS: atom_id res chain seq x y z
N MET A 1 15.77 66.93 -22.95
CA MET A 1 15.55 65.47 -23.03
C MET A 1 14.71 65.04 -21.82
N LYS A 2 13.40 64.81 -22.02
CA LYS A 2 12.47 64.36 -20.96
C LYS A 2 12.34 62.83 -21.06
N ARG A 3 12.79 62.10 -20.03
CA ARG A 3 12.60 60.63 -19.92
C ARG A 3 11.34 60.35 -19.12
N TRP A 4 10.40 59.63 -19.71
CA TRP A 4 9.21 59.09 -19.06
C TRP A 4 9.53 57.72 -18.47
N ILE A 5 9.07 57.44 -17.25
CA ILE A 5 9.16 56.13 -16.60
C ILE A 5 7.76 55.51 -16.66
N SER A 6 7.60 54.47 -17.48
CA SER A 6 6.38 53.67 -17.51
C SER A 6 6.45 52.59 -16.42
N LEU A 7 5.54 52.68 -15.45
CA LEU A 7 5.36 51.66 -14.41
C LEU A 7 4.53 50.51 -14.99
N LEU A 8 5.16 49.34 -15.20
CA LEU A 8 4.46 48.10 -15.55
C LEU A 8 3.95 47.44 -14.26
N ILE A 9 2.66 47.55 -14.00
CA ILE A 9 1.96 46.79 -12.95
C ILE A 9 1.79 45.36 -13.48
N LEU A 10 2.66 44.45 -13.04
CA LEU A 10 2.50 43.02 -13.22
C LEU A 10 1.43 42.53 -12.25
N LEU A 11 0.19 42.41 -12.73
CA LEU A 11 -0.86 41.63 -12.09
C LEU A 11 -0.42 40.16 -12.08
N TRP A 12 0.04 39.68 -10.92
CA TRP A 12 0.23 38.25 -10.69
C TRP A 12 -1.14 37.58 -10.69
N PRO A 13 -1.37 36.50 -11.46
CA PRO A 13 -2.56 35.71 -11.30
C PRO A 13 -2.52 35.08 -9.90
N LEU A 14 -3.56 35.34 -9.12
CA LEU A 14 -3.90 34.59 -7.92
C LEU A 14 -3.95 33.11 -8.29
N THR A 15 -2.89 32.37 -7.95
CA THR A 15 -2.91 30.92 -8.00
C THR A 15 -3.99 30.45 -7.05
N LEU A 16 -5.08 29.92 -7.60
CA LEU A 16 -6.13 29.24 -6.86
C LEU A 16 -5.50 27.99 -6.23
N GLN A 17 -5.04 28.09 -4.97
CA GLN A 17 -4.65 26.92 -4.20
C GLN A 17 -5.93 26.13 -3.91
N ALA A 18 -6.18 25.09 -4.71
CA ALA A 18 -7.18 24.09 -4.40
C ALA A 18 -6.83 23.49 -3.03
N ASN A 19 -7.69 23.77 -2.06
CA ASN A 19 -7.43 23.51 -0.65
C ASN A 19 -7.63 22.01 -0.36
N ASP A 20 -6.58 21.24 -0.60
CA ASP A 20 -6.47 19.79 -0.41
C ASP A 20 -6.49 19.41 1.09
N THR A 21 -7.68 19.52 1.70
CA THR A 21 -7.87 19.46 3.16
C THR A 21 -8.51 18.16 3.65
N ALA A 22 -9.06 17.33 2.75
CA ALA A 22 -9.74 16.10 3.12
C ALA A 22 -8.77 14.99 3.56
N PHE A 23 -7.64 14.83 2.86
CA PHE A 23 -6.61 13.84 3.22
C PHE A 23 -5.80 14.24 4.46
N LYS A 24 -5.70 15.56 4.73
CA LYS A 24 -4.93 16.10 5.87
C LYS A 24 -5.60 15.86 7.22
N ARG A 25 -6.93 15.76 7.27
CA ARG A 25 -7.65 15.49 8.53
C ARG A 25 -7.79 13.98 8.73
N THR A 26 -7.12 13.48 9.77
CA THR A 26 -7.19 12.09 10.20
C THR A 26 -7.93 11.97 11.53
N LYS A 27 -8.53 10.81 11.76
CA LYS A 27 -9.09 10.40 13.06
C LYS A 27 -8.50 9.07 13.48
N LYS A 28 -8.36 8.88 14.79
CA LYS A 28 -7.96 7.61 15.37
C LYS A 28 -9.14 6.63 15.26
N HIS A 29 -8.87 5.43 14.76
CA HIS A 29 -9.75 4.28 14.78
C HIS A 29 -9.12 3.16 15.59
N GLU A 30 -9.95 2.40 16.28
CA GLU A 30 -9.56 1.19 17.00
C GLU A 30 -10.30 0.00 16.38
N ALA A 31 -9.54 -1.02 16.02
CA ALA A 31 -10.00 -2.23 15.36
C ALA A 31 -9.86 -3.40 16.33
N ASN A 32 -10.93 -3.76 17.04
CA ASN A 32 -10.95 -4.98 17.84
C ASN A 32 -11.37 -6.17 16.97
N MET A 33 -10.38 -6.89 16.47
CA MET A 33 -10.50 -8.05 15.59
C MET A 33 -10.45 -9.38 16.38
N GLY A 34 -10.77 -9.33 17.68
CA GLY A 34 -10.78 -10.50 18.57
C GLY A 34 -9.51 -10.62 19.45
N PRO A 35 -9.38 -11.74 20.19
CA PRO A 35 -8.36 -11.89 21.23
C PRO A 35 -6.92 -11.71 20.70
N GLY A 36 -6.20 -10.76 21.29
CA GLY A 36 -4.82 -10.40 20.91
C GLY A 36 -4.70 -9.65 19.57
N CYS A 37 -5.82 -9.20 19.00
CA CYS A 37 -5.89 -8.51 17.71
C CYS A 37 -6.59 -7.15 17.86
N ASN A 38 -5.98 -6.24 18.62
CA ASN A 38 -6.45 -4.86 18.74
C ASN A 38 -5.43 -3.91 18.09
N VAL A 39 -5.86 -3.19 17.06
CA VAL A 39 -5.00 -2.29 16.28
C VAL A 39 -5.56 -0.88 16.33
N SER A 40 -4.69 0.10 16.60
CA SER A 40 -5.04 1.51 16.46
C SER A 40 -4.45 2.08 15.18
N LEU A 41 -5.26 2.79 14.42
CA LEU A 41 -4.89 3.38 13.13
C LEU A 41 -5.28 4.86 13.11
N LYS A 42 -4.48 5.71 12.46
CA LYS A 42 -4.90 7.05 12.06
C LYS A 42 -5.26 7.01 10.58
N ILE A 43 -6.54 7.18 10.26
CA ILE A 43 -7.05 7.15 8.88
C ILE A 43 -7.79 8.45 8.55
N PRO A 44 -7.89 8.84 7.26
CA PRO A 44 -8.64 10.04 6.86
C PRO A 44 -10.08 10.03 7.37
N VAL A 45 -10.61 11.21 7.72
CA VAL A 45 -11.97 11.31 8.30
C VAL A 45 -13.05 10.81 7.33
N ALA A 46 -12.83 10.97 6.03
CA ALA A 46 -13.72 10.51 4.97
C ALA A 46 -13.69 8.99 4.74
N ALA A 47 -12.78 8.26 5.39
CA ALA A 47 -12.68 6.81 5.20
C ALA A 47 -13.88 6.09 5.82
N GLN A 48 -14.52 5.22 5.03
CA GLN A 48 -15.39 4.17 5.53
C GLN A 48 -14.53 3.12 6.23
N PHE A 49 -15.04 2.56 7.33
CA PHE A 49 -14.29 1.63 8.16
C PHE A 49 -15.18 0.46 8.57
N SER A 50 -14.63 -0.76 8.44
CA SER A 50 -15.33 -2.00 8.77
C SER A 50 -14.43 -2.93 9.59
N ILE A 51 -15.04 -3.68 10.50
CA ILE A 51 -14.38 -4.71 11.32
C ILE A 51 -15.23 -5.97 11.26
N SER A 52 -14.60 -7.13 11.18
CA SER A 52 -15.22 -8.44 11.32
C SER A 52 -14.40 -9.35 12.23
N TYR A 53 -15.06 -10.30 12.87
CA TYR A 53 -14.40 -11.35 13.64
C TYR A 53 -15.14 -12.66 13.47
N ALA A 54 -14.46 -13.65 12.89
CA ALA A 54 -14.95 -15.02 12.75
C ALA A 54 -14.43 -15.86 13.93
N LYS A 55 -15.33 -16.23 14.84
CA LYS A 55 -14.98 -16.99 16.06
C LYS A 55 -14.37 -18.35 15.73
N ASP A 56 -14.92 -19.05 14.75
CA ASP A 56 -14.56 -20.44 14.43
C ASP A 56 -13.11 -20.55 13.95
N ASP A 57 -12.67 -19.62 13.11
CA ASP A 57 -11.31 -19.61 12.55
C ASP A 57 -10.32 -18.79 13.39
N LYS A 58 -10.77 -18.15 14.47
CA LYS A 58 -10.00 -17.17 15.27
C LYS A 58 -9.34 -16.08 14.40
N ARG A 59 -9.97 -15.75 13.26
CA ARG A 59 -9.53 -14.72 12.32
C ARG A 59 -10.39 -13.49 12.52
N GLY A 60 -9.75 -12.33 12.66
CA GLY A 60 -10.44 -11.06 12.58
C GLY A 60 -9.95 -10.26 11.39
N GLY A 61 -10.84 -9.51 10.79
CA GLY A 61 -10.56 -8.69 9.63
C GLY A 61 -10.95 -7.25 9.88
N SER A 62 -10.29 -6.34 9.20
CA SER A 62 -10.77 -4.97 9.09
C SER A 62 -10.32 -4.38 7.76
N ARG A 63 -11.07 -3.40 7.30
CA ARG A 63 -10.83 -2.69 6.05
C ARG A 63 -11.22 -1.24 6.22
N PHE A 64 -10.44 -0.36 5.64
CA PHE A 64 -10.89 0.99 5.36
C PHE A 64 -10.95 1.25 3.86
N ILE A 65 -11.88 2.11 3.45
CA ILE A 65 -12.13 2.51 2.08
C ILE A 65 -12.24 4.03 2.04
N ILE A 66 -11.54 4.67 1.12
CA ILE A 66 -11.66 6.09 0.81
C ILE A 66 -12.23 6.18 -0.59
N GLU A 67 -13.51 6.56 -0.65
CA GLU A 67 -14.17 6.91 -1.90
C GLU A 67 -13.59 8.23 -2.41
N ASN A 68 -13.26 8.29 -3.71
CA ASN A 68 -12.72 9.49 -4.36
C ASN A 68 -11.57 10.14 -3.53
N PRO A 69 -10.41 9.47 -3.40
CA PRO A 69 -9.33 9.93 -2.51
C PRO A 69 -8.78 11.32 -2.85
N PHE A 70 -8.99 11.79 -4.09
CA PHE A 70 -8.58 13.11 -4.58
C PHE A 70 -9.69 14.16 -4.52
N ASN A 71 -10.87 13.82 -3.99
CA ASN A 71 -12.04 14.70 -3.89
C ASN A 71 -12.36 15.44 -5.21
N LEU A 72 -12.26 14.72 -6.33
CA LEU A 72 -12.49 15.28 -7.65
C LEU A 72 -13.98 15.50 -7.87
N LYS A 73 -14.35 16.66 -8.44
CA LYS A 73 -15.73 17.00 -8.80
C LYS A 73 -16.07 16.56 -10.23
N THR A 74 -15.62 15.38 -10.63
CA THR A 74 -15.83 14.83 -11.98
C THR A 74 -17.00 13.85 -11.97
N LYS A 75 -17.60 13.60 -13.14
CA LYS A 75 -18.62 12.55 -13.32
C LYS A 75 -18.00 11.18 -13.61
N GLU A 76 -16.68 11.12 -13.71
CA GLU A 76 -15.92 9.91 -14.01
C GLU A 76 -15.81 9.03 -12.77
N TYR A 77 -15.90 7.72 -12.96
CA TYR A 77 -15.71 6.76 -11.88
C TYR A 77 -14.24 6.77 -11.44
N ILE A 78 -14.02 6.97 -10.15
CA ILE A 78 -12.70 6.90 -9.54
C ILE A 78 -12.68 5.66 -8.66
N ALA A 79 -11.77 4.74 -8.93
CA ALA A 79 -11.63 3.53 -8.13
C ALA A 79 -11.33 3.91 -6.66
N PRO A 80 -12.04 3.31 -5.69
CA PRO A 80 -11.80 3.60 -4.29
C PRO A 80 -10.43 3.12 -3.84
N PHE A 81 -9.76 3.93 -3.01
CA PHE A 81 -8.56 3.50 -2.30
C PHE A 81 -8.99 2.64 -1.12
N TYR A 82 -8.51 1.42 -1.02
CA TYR A 82 -8.80 0.58 0.12
C TYR A 82 -7.54 -0.09 0.66
N PHE A 83 -7.63 -0.43 1.93
CA PHE A 83 -6.62 -1.19 2.64
C PHE A 83 -7.34 -2.22 3.51
N ASP A 84 -7.03 -3.49 3.31
CA ASP A 84 -7.52 -4.58 4.14
C ASP A 84 -6.42 -5.14 5.02
N PHE A 85 -6.83 -5.76 6.12
CA PHE A 85 -5.96 -6.56 6.96
C PHE A 85 -6.74 -7.64 7.69
N ILE A 86 -6.04 -8.73 7.93
CA ILE A 86 -6.51 -9.89 8.66
C ILE A 86 -5.51 -10.14 9.79
N CYS A 87 -6.03 -10.27 10.99
CA CYS A 87 -5.29 -10.71 12.16
C CYS A 87 -5.62 -12.17 12.47
N TYR A 88 -4.58 -12.98 12.66
CA TYR A 88 -4.72 -14.40 12.94
C TYR A 88 -3.58 -14.92 13.84
N PRO A 89 -3.81 -16.01 14.59
CA PRO A 89 -2.76 -16.62 15.40
C PRO A 89 -1.66 -17.23 14.53
N ILE A 90 -0.43 -17.12 15.00
CA ILE A 90 0.72 -17.85 14.47
C ILE A 90 1.37 -18.64 15.60
N ASN A 91 1.74 -19.90 15.33
CA ASN A 91 2.39 -20.76 16.31
C ASN A 91 3.90 -20.49 16.34
N GLY A 92 4.31 -19.26 16.66
CA GLY A 92 5.73 -18.88 16.70
C GLY A 92 6.46 -19.18 15.39
N GLY A 93 6.47 -18.24 14.45
CA GLY A 93 7.05 -18.52 13.14
C GLY A 93 7.22 -17.29 12.27
N VAL A 94 7.47 -17.53 10.98
CA VAL A 94 7.54 -16.52 9.93
C VAL A 94 6.36 -16.73 9.01
N VAL A 95 5.63 -15.66 8.73
CA VAL A 95 4.63 -15.67 7.67
C VAL A 95 5.34 -15.27 6.40
N ASN A 96 5.48 -16.17 5.43
CA ASN A 96 6.09 -15.80 4.16
C ASN A 96 5.03 -15.19 3.23
N GLY A 97 5.39 -14.13 2.51
CA GLY A 97 4.56 -13.56 1.45
C GLY A 97 4.59 -14.39 0.17
N SER A 98 3.79 -14.02 -0.84
CA SER A 98 3.87 -14.67 -2.16
C SER A 98 5.13 -14.29 -2.92
N ALA A 99 5.83 -13.21 -2.56
CA ALA A 99 7.08 -12.76 -3.16
C ALA A 99 8.22 -12.54 -2.16
N VAL A 100 8.05 -13.01 -0.92
CA VAL A 100 8.96 -12.72 0.18
C VAL A 100 9.10 -13.96 1.05
N ARG A 101 10.33 -14.26 1.47
CA ARG A 101 10.61 -15.28 2.48
C ARG A 101 11.51 -14.71 3.57
N PHE A 102 11.43 -15.28 4.76
CA PHE A 102 12.43 -15.03 5.79
C PHE A 102 13.66 -15.91 5.54
N ASP A 103 14.84 -15.30 5.54
CA ASP A 103 16.12 -15.98 5.51
C ASP A 103 16.63 -16.15 6.95
N THR A 104 16.62 -17.39 7.44
CA THR A 104 17.00 -17.70 8.83
C THR A 104 18.50 -17.60 9.07
N ALA A 105 19.31 -17.84 8.04
CA ALA A 105 20.77 -17.73 8.15
C ALA A 105 21.20 -16.26 8.28
N ARG A 106 20.53 -15.36 7.56
CA ARG A 106 20.79 -13.92 7.58
C ARG A 106 19.90 -13.14 8.54
N ASN A 107 18.89 -13.79 9.12
CA ASN A 107 17.88 -13.19 10.00
C ASN A 107 17.19 -11.97 9.35
N GLU A 108 16.87 -12.07 8.06
CA GLU A 108 16.31 -10.95 7.28
C GLU A 108 15.18 -11.41 6.33
N TRP A 109 14.33 -10.47 5.92
CA TRP A 109 13.35 -10.74 4.86
C TRP A 109 14.01 -10.51 3.50
N VAL A 110 13.88 -11.49 2.60
CA VAL A 110 14.43 -11.43 1.24
C VAL A 110 13.33 -11.61 0.20
N ARG A 111 13.55 -11.03 -0.97
CA ARG A 111 12.68 -11.24 -2.15
C ARG A 111 12.80 -12.69 -2.59
N ASP A 112 11.67 -13.29 -2.92
CA ASP A 112 11.56 -14.66 -3.42
C ASP A 112 10.76 -14.65 -4.72
N ILE A 113 11.46 -14.34 -5.82
CA ILE A 113 10.86 -14.15 -7.14
C ILE A 113 10.37 -15.47 -7.71
N ASP A 114 11.11 -16.56 -7.51
CA ASP A 114 10.70 -17.89 -7.96
C ASP A 114 9.41 -18.32 -7.27
N LYS A 115 9.28 -18.08 -5.96
CA LYS A 115 8.01 -18.30 -5.26
C LYS A 115 6.87 -17.45 -5.81
N ARG A 116 7.13 -16.20 -6.21
CA ARG A 116 6.10 -15.34 -6.83
C ARG A 116 5.63 -15.86 -8.16
N ILE A 117 6.54 -16.36 -8.99
CA ILE A 117 6.24 -16.98 -10.28
C ILE A 117 5.45 -18.27 -10.06
N ALA A 118 5.92 -19.14 -9.14
CA ALA A 118 5.21 -20.37 -8.78
C ALA A 118 3.79 -20.10 -8.27
N ALA A 119 3.58 -19.00 -7.53
CA ALA A 119 2.26 -18.59 -7.06
C ALA A 119 1.28 -18.17 -8.20
N LYS A 120 1.73 -18.06 -9.45
CA LYS A 120 0.84 -17.92 -10.62
C LYS A 120 0.20 -19.26 -11.01
N GLY A 121 0.74 -20.40 -10.58
CA GLY A 121 0.17 -21.73 -10.84
C GLY A 121 0.22 -22.15 -12.30
N VAL A 122 1.17 -21.64 -13.07
CA VAL A 122 1.35 -21.91 -14.51
C VAL A 122 2.76 -22.45 -14.73
N GLU A 123 2.88 -23.50 -15.54
CA GLU A 123 4.18 -23.98 -16.03
C GLU A 123 4.65 -23.10 -17.18
N TRP A 124 5.91 -22.70 -17.14
CA TRP A 124 6.50 -21.78 -18.11
C TRP A 124 7.74 -22.42 -18.73
N GLY A 125 7.95 -22.21 -20.02
CA GLY A 125 9.22 -22.54 -20.67
C GLY A 125 10.39 -21.74 -20.07
N GLU A 126 11.62 -22.23 -20.25
CA GLU A 126 12.82 -21.65 -19.66
C GLU A 126 13.03 -20.16 -20.01
N GLU A 127 12.81 -19.78 -21.28
CA GLU A 127 12.88 -18.39 -21.72
C GLU A 127 11.82 -17.51 -21.05
N SER A 128 10.58 -18.00 -20.96
CA SER A 128 9.50 -17.30 -20.26
C SER A 128 9.82 -17.13 -18.78
N MET A 129 10.39 -18.14 -18.13
CA MET A 129 10.85 -18.05 -16.74
C MET A 129 11.92 -16.98 -16.56
N MET A 130 12.91 -16.89 -17.46
CA MET A 130 13.94 -15.86 -17.41
C MET A 130 13.36 -14.45 -17.54
N ASN A 131 12.43 -14.25 -18.49
CA ASN A 131 11.76 -12.97 -18.68
C ASN A 131 10.93 -12.59 -17.45
N LEU A 132 10.11 -13.51 -16.93
CA LEU A 132 9.31 -13.29 -15.72
C LEU A 132 10.17 -12.95 -14.50
N ARG A 133 11.30 -13.65 -14.30
CA ARG A 133 12.23 -13.34 -13.20
C ARG A 133 12.73 -11.91 -13.29
N ARG A 134 13.17 -11.50 -14.48
CA ARG A 134 13.66 -10.15 -14.74
C ARG A 134 12.57 -9.10 -14.49
N ASP A 135 11.34 -9.38 -14.93
CA ASP A 135 10.24 -8.44 -14.83
C ASP A 135 9.77 -8.29 -13.38
N PHE A 136 9.58 -9.39 -12.65
CA PHE A 136 9.25 -9.35 -11.22
C PHE A 136 10.38 -8.77 -10.36
N ALA A 137 11.65 -8.98 -10.72
CA ALA A 137 12.76 -8.36 -10.01
C ALA A 137 12.74 -6.82 -10.07
N ARG A 138 12.14 -6.23 -11.12
CA ARG A 138 11.92 -4.78 -11.24
C ARG A 138 10.62 -4.32 -10.60
N ALA A 139 9.53 -5.08 -10.78
CA ALA A 139 8.20 -4.72 -10.27
C ALA A 139 8.06 -4.87 -8.75
N ILE A 140 8.90 -5.69 -8.11
CA ILE A 140 8.79 -5.99 -6.68
C ILE A 140 9.85 -5.24 -5.87
N LYS A 141 9.39 -4.37 -4.98
CA LYS A 141 10.25 -3.67 -4.00
C LYS A 141 9.90 -4.14 -2.60
N LEU A 142 10.90 -4.65 -1.89
CA LEU A 142 10.76 -5.16 -0.52
C LEU A 142 11.21 -4.09 0.48
N TYR A 143 10.44 -3.97 1.55
CA TYR A 143 10.65 -3.12 2.71
C TYR A 143 10.63 -4.01 3.95
N PRO A 144 11.79 -4.45 4.45
CA PRO A 144 11.85 -5.17 5.72
C PRO A 144 11.32 -4.28 6.84
N LEU A 145 10.44 -4.83 7.67
CA LEU A 145 9.90 -4.14 8.83
C LEU A 145 10.55 -4.78 10.07
N ASN A 146 11.42 -4.04 10.73
CA ASN A 146 12.07 -4.50 11.94
C ASN A 146 12.14 -3.35 12.94
N ASN A 147 11.19 -3.30 13.86
CA ASN A 147 11.20 -2.34 14.96
C ASN A 147 10.94 -3.05 16.29
N ILE A 148 11.05 -2.31 17.39
CA ILE A 148 10.89 -2.86 18.76
C ILE A 148 9.49 -3.43 19.03
N ASN A 149 8.49 -3.03 18.24
CA ASN A 149 7.09 -3.38 18.46
C ASN A 149 6.60 -4.51 17.54
N ALA A 150 7.24 -4.72 16.39
CA ALA A 150 6.87 -5.72 15.41
C ALA A 150 8.03 -5.99 14.43
N ARG A 151 8.05 -7.22 13.92
CA ARG A 151 8.88 -7.64 12.79
C ARG A 151 8.01 -8.03 11.62
N GLY A 152 8.54 -8.09 10.40
CA GLY A 152 7.77 -8.50 9.24
C GLY A 152 8.25 -7.87 7.96
N TYR A 153 7.36 -7.74 7.00
CA TYR A 153 7.70 -7.19 5.69
C TYR A 153 6.54 -6.37 5.14
N ALA A 154 6.88 -5.44 4.26
CA ALA A 154 6.00 -4.87 3.27
C ALA A 154 6.67 -5.00 1.91
N TYR A 155 5.91 -5.21 0.85
CA TYR A 155 6.44 -5.09 -0.50
C TYR A 155 5.39 -4.50 -1.43
N THR A 156 5.86 -3.73 -2.40
CA THR A 156 5.04 -3.30 -3.52
C THR A 156 5.21 -4.25 -4.67
N GLU A 157 4.17 -4.44 -5.45
CA GLU A 157 4.16 -5.18 -6.70
C GLU A 157 3.42 -4.35 -7.73
N ASP A 158 4.12 -3.98 -8.80
CA ASP A 158 3.54 -3.30 -9.96
C ASP A 158 2.94 -4.36 -10.91
N ASP A 159 1.73 -4.10 -11.41
CA ASP A 159 1.15 -4.93 -12.46
C ASP A 159 2.04 -4.88 -13.70
N LEU A 160 2.41 -6.07 -14.20
CA LEU A 160 3.28 -6.23 -15.37
C LEU A 160 2.49 -6.36 -16.68
N ASN A 161 1.23 -6.75 -16.58
CA ASN A 161 0.39 -7.16 -17.71
C ASN A 161 -0.98 -6.48 -17.60
N GLY A 162 -1.68 -6.37 -18.73
CA GLY A 162 -3.00 -5.75 -18.82
C GLY A 162 -2.94 -4.42 -19.56
N ASP A 163 -4.05 -3.70 -19.57
CA ASP A 163 -4.13 -2.35 -20.13
C ASP A 163 -3.21 -1.39 -19.36
N GLU A 164 -2.38 -0.63 -20.08
CA GLU A 164 -1.37 0.27 -19.51
C GLU A 164 -2.00 1.29 -18.56
N GLU A 165 -3.18 1.82 -18.90
CA GLU A 165 -3.98 2.78 -18.11
C GLU A 165 -4.58 2.11 -16.85
N GLY A 166 -4.79 0.79 -16.91
CA GLY A 166 -5.39 0.01 -15.84
C GLY A 166 -4.39 -0.57 -14.82
N ARG A 167 -3.08 -0.50 -15.09
CA ARG A 167 -2.06 -1.11 -14.22
C ARG A 167 -1.92 -0.39 -12.89
N GLN A 168 -1.80 -1.16 -11.82
CA GLN A 168 -1.76 -0.64 -10.46
C GLN A 168 -0.51 -1.08 -9.72
N ARG A 169 -0.11 -0.27 -8.74
CA ARG A 169 0.82 -0.69 -7.69
C ARG A 169 0.02 -1.25 -6.53
N THR A 170 0.35 -2.46 -6.07
CA THR A 170 -0.25 -3.05 -4.86
C THR A 170 0.77 -3.13 -3.75
N LEU A 171 0.45 -2.65 -2.55
CA LEU A 171 1.21 -2.92 -1.34
C LEU A 171 0.66 -4.19 -0.68
N ARG A 172 1.55 -5.08 -0.28
CA ARG A 172 1.25 -6.26 0.54
C ARG A 172 2.18 -6.25 1.74
N TYR A 173 1.65 -6.58 2.91
CA TYR A 173 2.46 -6.54 4.12
C TYR A 173 2.03 -7.62 5.09
N CYS A 174 2.93 -7.95 6.00
CA CYS A 174 2.60 -8.65 7.22
C CYS A 174 3.45 -8.17 8.38
N LEU A 175 2.78 -7.73 9.45
CA LEU A 175 3.37 -7.38 10.74
C LEU A 175 3.19 -8.55 11.69
N ILE A 176 4.27 -8.95 12.36
CA ILE A 176 4.33 -10.08 13.26
C ILE A 176 4.76 -9.56 14.62
N ARG A 177 3.93 -9.84 15.62
CA ARG A 177 4.19 -9.51 17.02
C ARG A 177 3.75 -10.70 17.88
N ASP A 178 4.65 -11.20 18.70
CA ASP A 178 4.41 -12.35 19.57
C ASP A 178 3.82 -13.54 18.79
N ALA A 179 2.66 -14.05 19.21
CA ALA A 179 1.93 -15.14 18.56
C ALA A 179 0.86 -14.67 17.57
N LYS A 180 1.00 -13.46 17.00
CA LYS A 180 0.01 -12.86 16.08
C LYS A 180 0.67 -12.33 14.81
N ALA A 181 -0.06 -12.48 13.72
CA ALA A 181 0.24 -11.85 12.45
C ALA A 181 -0.93 -10.96 12.01
N LEU A 182 -0.59 -9.74 11.58
CA LEU A 182 -1.47 -8.78 10.95
C LEU A 182 -0.99 -8.59 9.51
N CYS A 183 -1.63 -9.29 8.58
CA CYS A 183 -1.26 -9.20 7.17
C CYS A 183 -2.38 -8.57 6.36
N GLY A 184 -2.02 -7.88 5.27
CA GLY A 184 -3.00 -7.16 4.48
C GLY A 184 -2.48 -6.74 3.12
N ARG A 185 -3.35 -6.08 2.37
CA ARG A 185 -3.01 -5.46 1.10
C ARG A 185 -3.80 -4.17 0.87
N GLY A 186 -3.26 -3.33 -0.01
CA GLY A 186 -3.96 -2.16 -0.52
C GLY A 186 -3.43 -1.74 -1.87
N LYS A 187 -4.25 -1.01 -2.62
CA LYS A 187 -3.87 -0.45 -3.92
C LYS A 187 -3.21 0.89 -3.71
N MET A 188 -1.97 1.07 -4.14
CA MET A 188 -1.20 2.31 -3.95
C MET A 188 -1.42 3.34 -5.05
N GLY A 189 -2.28 3.06 -6.02
CA GLY A 189 -2.58 3.95 -7.15
C GLY A 189 -2.27 3.32 -8.51
N TYR A 190 -2.58 4.05 -9.56
CA TYR A 190 -2.31 3.66 -10.94
C TYR A 190 -0.87 4.00 -11.33
N LEU A 191 -0.25 3.17 -12.17
CA LEU A 191 1.15 3.39 -12.59
C LEU A 191 1.30 4.57 -13.54
N GLU A 192 0.28 4.85 -14.37
CA GLU A 192 0.26 5.98 -15.31
C GLU A 192 0.32 7.35 -14.61
N GLU A 193 -0.32 7.46 -13.44
CA GLU A 193 -0.32 8.68 -12.62
C GLU A 193 1.06 8.97 -11.98
N ALA A 194 2.01 8.04 -12.13
CA ALA A 194 3.37 8.11 -11.63
C ALA A 194 3.42 8.58 -10.16
N LYS A 195 4.32 9.51 -9.82
CA LYS A 195 4.48 10.01 -8.43
C LYS A 195 3.26 10.76 -7.90
N LYS A 196 2.35 11.23 -8.76
CA LYS A 196 1.18 12.00 -8.32
C LYS A 196 0.09 11.10 -7.75
N GLY A 197 -0.07 9.90 -8.33
CA GLY A 197 -1.00 8.86 -7.86
C GLY A 197 -0.39 7.87 -6.88
N ASP A 198 0.94 7.87 -6.70
CA ASP A 198 1.64 6.93 -5.84
C ASP A 198 1.45 7.24 -4.35
N LEU A 199 0.60 6.44 -3.70
CA LEU A 199 0.29 6.53 -2.27
C LEU A 199 1.29 5.76 -1.38
N THR A 200 2.29 5.11 -1.98
CA THR A 200 3.33 4.37 -1.25
C THR A 200 4.01 5.21 -0.15
N PRO A 201 4.40 6.49 -0.38
CA PRO A 201 5.03 7.33 0.66
C PRO A 201 4.20 7.49 1.94
N TYR A 202 2.86 7.55 1.83
CA TYR A 202 1.98 7.66 2.99
C TYR A 202 1.95 6.38 3.84
N CYS A 203 2.36 5.25 3.27
CA CYS A 203 2.42 3.97 3.97
C CYS A 203 3.76 3.74 4.69
N HIS A 204 4.86 4.38 4.28
CA HIS A 204 6.19 4.15 4.86
C HIS A 204 6.64 5.17 5.91
N GLN A 205 6.00 6.34 6.00
CA GLN A 205 6.47 7.45 6.85
C GLN A 205 6.31 7.26 8.37
N ASN A 206 5.79 6.12 8.86
CA ASN A 206 5.44 5.96 10.27
C ASN A 206 5.92 4.63 10.92
N TYR A 207 6.97 4.00 10.41
CA TYR A 207 7.55 2.78 11.03
C TYR A 207 8.88 3.01 11.72
#